data_AF-A0A6P1V053-F1
#
_entry.id   AF-A0A6P1V053-F1
#
_cell.length_a   1.000
_cell.length_b   1.000
_cell.length_c   1.000
_cell.angle_alpha   90.00
_cell.angle_beta   90.00
_cell.angle_gamma   90.00
#
_symmetry.space_group_name_H-M   'P 1'
#
loop_
_entity.id
_entity.type
_entity.pdbx_description
1 polymer ?
#
loop_
_entity_poly.entity_id
_entity_poly.type
_entity_poly.pdbx_seq_one_letter_code
_entity_poly.pdbx_strand_id
1 'polypeptide(L)'
;MAYYSIGEVAERCGINPVTLRAWQRRYGLLKPQRSEGGHRQFDEEDVQRIEEIKRWIDRGVSVGKVKALLEGHQPETQDAAVLLQEEMMTLLRGVQPSKLRTRIMSLSHEYPVDKLIDRLFVPVRSKLNLDSNTSMAIISMLDGILIDCVASILAESRKKVGKETLLVGWGNEDRTRLWLEAWRLSQRAWHVSVLAEPLDSPRPELFPGQHIFVWTGRALTPLQAELLSHWQSQGFTIEFHGE
;
A
#
# COMPACT_ATOMS: atom_id res chain seq x y z
N MET A 1 1.47 -33.87 -6.26
CA MET A 1 2.07 -32.52 -6.09
C MET A 1 3.50 -32.58 -6.56
N ALA A 2 3.95 -31.57 -7.32
CA ALA A 2 5.35 -31.47 -7.73
C ALA A 2 6.19 -30.97 -6.53
N TYR A 3 7.36 -31.56 -6.33
CA TYR A 3 8.30 -31.17 -5.29
C TYR A 3 9.56 -30.60 -5.95
N TYR A 4 10.04 -29.49 -5.40
CA TYR A 4 11.21 -28.76 -5.88
C TYR A 4 12.35 -28.87 -4.87
N SER A 5 13.57 -28.94 -5.37
CA SER A 5 14.79 -28.80 -4.59
C SER A 5 15.02 -27.33 -4.19
N ILE A 6 15.87 -27.12 -3.18
CA ILE A 6 16.23 -25.75 -2.77
C ILE A 6 16.89 -24.92 -3.89
N GLY A 7 17.55 -25.58 -4.85
CA GLY A 7 18.17 -24.92 -6.00
C GLY A 7 17.12 -24.40 -6.97
N GLU A 8 16.14 -25.24 -7.33
CA GLU A 8 15.05 -24.88 -8.24
C GLU A 8 14.17 -23.76 -7.64
N VAL A 9 13.87 -23.84 -6.35
CA VAL A 9 13.11 -22.77 -5.66
C VAL A 9 13.91 -21.47 -5.58
N ALA A 10 15.22 -21.55 -5.33
CA ALA A 10 16.08 -20.39 -5.29
C ALA A 10 16.14 -19.66 -6.64
N GLU A 11 16.24 -20.41 -7.73
CA GLU A 11 16.21 -19.87 -9.09
C GLU A 11 14.85 -19.26 -9.42
N ARG A 12 13.76 -20.00 -9.16
CA ARG A 12 12.39 -19.55 -9.44
C ARG A 12 12.02 -18.27 -8.70
N CYS A 13 12.34 -18.18 -7.41
CA CYS A 13 12.00 -17.01 -6.59
C CYS A 13 13.06 -15.88 -6.66
N GLY A 14 14.22 -16.13 -7.29
CA GLY A 14 15.35 -15.22 -7.32
C GLY A 14 15.94 -14.94 -5.93
N ILE A 15 16.05 -15.97 -5.08
CA ILE A 15 16.55 -15.85 -3.70
C ILE A 15 17.73 -16.81 -3.50
N ASN A 16 18.83 -16.32 -2.93
CA ASN A 16 20.00 -17.16 -2.67
C ASN A 16 19.65 -18.37 -1.77
N PRO A 17 20.10 -19.61 -2.10
CA PRO A 17 19.88 -20.80 -1.26
C PRO A 17 20.35 -20.66 0.20
N VAL A 18 21.34 -19.80 0.47
CA VAL A 18 21.80 -19.47 1.82
C VAL A 18 20.73 -18.68 2.59
N THR A 19 20.06 -17.73 1.93
CA THR A 19 18.97 -16.94 2.50
C THR A 19 17.77 -17.81 2.84
N LEU A 20 17.38 -18.72 1.95
CA LEU A 20 16.29 -19.69 2.22
C LEU A 20 16.62 -20.58 3.43
N ARG A 21 17.87 -21.06 3.54
CA ARG A 21 18.35 -21.80 4.71
C ARG A 21 18.31 -20.98 5.99
N ALA A 22 18.64 -19.69 5.93
CA ALA A 22 18.54 -18.78 7.06
C ALA A 22 17.08 -18.56 7.49
N TRP A 23 16.17 -18.33 6.53
CA TRP A 23 14.73 -18.19 6.79
C TRP A 23 14.13 -19.42 7.46
N GLN A 24 14.53 -20.61 7.03
CA GLN A 24 14.14 -21.85 7.70
C GLN A 24 14.75 -21.96 9.11
N ARG A 25 16.08 -21.90 9.23
CA ARG A 25 16.78 -22.30 10.49
C ARG A 25 16.67 -21.24 11.58
N ARG A 26 16.80 -19.96 11.24
CA ARG A 26 16.85 -18.87 12.22
C ARG A 26 15.48 -18.30 12.53
N TYR A 27 14.62 -18.21 11.51
CA TYR A 27 13.34 -17.52 11.62
C TYR A 27 12.14 -18.48 11.59
N GLY A 28 12.33 -19.75 11.26
CA GLY A 28 11.25 -20.74 11.19
C GLY A 28 10.18 -20.38 10.17
N LEU A 29 10.52 -19.61 9.13
CA LEU A 29 9.57 -19.10 8.14
C LEU A 29 9.13 -20.17 7.13
N LEU A 30 9.94 -21.21 6.94
CA LEU A 30 9.72 -22.29 5.99
C LEU A 30 9.77 -23.63 6.73
N LYS A 31 8.92 -24.58 6.33
CA LYS A 31 8.89 -25.94 6.88
C LYS A 31 8.86 -26.97 5.74
N PRO A 32 9.88 -26.99 4.86
CA PRO A 32 9.92 -27.93 3.75
C PRO A 32 9.95 -29.37 4.25
N GLN A 33 9.31 -30.26 3.49
CA GLN A 33 9.35 -31.68 3.73
C GLN A 33 10.76 -32.23 3.51
N ARG A 34 11.03 -33.43 4.03
CA ARG A 34 12.26 -34.16 3.75
C ARG A 34 11.96 -35.41 2.95
N SER A 35 12.71 -35.64 1.88
CA SER A 35 12.73 -36.92 1.16
C SER A 35 13.27 -38.03 2.05
N GLU A 36 13.09 -39.29 1.68
CA GLU A 36 13.71 -40.45 2.35
C GLU A 36 15.25 -40.32 2.46
N GLY A 37 15.91 -39.73 1.45
CA GLY A 37 17.35 -39.43 1.47
C GLY A 37 17.78 -38.21 2.30
N GLY A 38 16.85 -37.57 3.02
CA GLY A 38 17.14 -36.43 3.90
C GLY A 38 17.26 -35.05 3.21
N HIS A 39 17.03 -34.95 1.90
CA HIS A 39 17.01 -33.68 1.17
C HIS A 39 15.72 -32.90 1.40
N ARG A 40 15.80 -31.56 1.40
CA ARG A 40 14.63 -30.69 1.53
C ARG A 40 13.83 -30.69 0.23
N GLN A 41 12.52 -30.87 0.34
CA GLN A 41 11.56 -30.80 -0.74
C GLN A 41 10.56 -29.69 -0.42
N PHE A 42 10.39 -28.78 -1.36
CA PHE A 42 9.46 -27.66 -1.28
C PHE A 42 8.31 -27.95 -2.23
N ASP A 43 7.08 -27.70 -1.82
CA ASP A 43 5.92 -27.76 -2.71
C ASP A 43 5.58 -26.37 -3.25
N GLU A 44 4.46 -26.27 -3.96
CA GLU A 44 3.99 -25.01 -4.53
C GLU A 44 3.54 -24.00 -3.46
N GLU A 45 3.05 -24.47 -2.31
CA GLU A 45 2.67 -23.61 -1.18
C GLU A 45 3.90 -22.97 -0.53
N ASP A 46 4.98 -23.74 -0.38
CA ASP A 46 6.28 -23.23 0.05
C ASP A 46 6.80 -22.15 -0.90
N VAL A 47 6.66 -22.34 -2.22
CA VAL A 47 7.06 -21.34 -3.23
C VAL A 47 6.27 -20.04 -3.05
N GLN A 48 4.95 -20.11 -2.95
CA GLN A 48 4.09 -18.94 -2.71
C GLN A 48 4.45 -18.22 -1.41
N ARG A 49 4.73 -18.97 -0.34
CA ARG A 49 5.16 -18.44 0.95
C ARG A 49 6.51 -17.72 0.84
N ILE A 50 7.45 -18.25 0.07
CA ILE A 50 8.76 -17.64 -0.19
C ILE A 50 8.59 -16.31 -0.95
N GLU A 51 7.72 -16.26 -1.96
CA GLU A 51 7.40 -15.03 -2.67
C GLU A 51 6.73 -13.98 -1.77
N GLU A 52 5.89 -14.41 -0.83
CA GLU A 52 5.28 -13.51 0.16
C GLU A 52 6.30 -12.96 1.16
N ILE A 53 7.21 -13.79 1.67
CA ILE A 53 8.32 -13.34 2.53
C ILE A 53 9.16 -12.30 1.79
N LYS A 54 9.48 -12.56 0.51
CA LYS A 54 10.21 -11.64 -0.36
C LYS A 54 9.48 -10.30 -0.47
N ARG A 55 8.18 -10.31 -0.74
CA ARG A 55 7.35 -9.09 -0.82
C ARG A 55 7.44 -8.24 0.45
N TRP A 56 7.41 -8.86 1.63
CA TRP A 56 7.56 -8.13 2.90
C TRP A 56 8.95 -7.51 3.08
N ILE A 57 9.99 -8.24 2.72
CA ILE A 57 11.37 -7.76 2.83
C ILE A 57 11.65 -6.64 1.83
N ASP A 58 11.15 -6.74 0.60
CA ASP A 58 11.27 -5.70 -0.44
C ASP A 58 10.52 -4.41 -0.04
N ARG A 59 9.49 -4.53 0.80
CA ARG A 59 8.77 -3.42 1.46
C ARG A 59 9.50 -2.83 2.68
N GLY A 60 10.68 -3.34 3.02
CA GLY A 60 11.52 -2.84 4.12
C GLY A 60 11.23 -3.47 5.49
N VAL A 61 10.37 -4.51 5.56
CA VAL A 61 10.14 -5.23 6.81
C VAL A 61 11.34 -6.12 7.13
N SER A 62 11.83 -6.05 8.36
CA SER A 62 12.92 -6.93 8.80
C SER A 62 12.46 -8.39 8.89
N VAL A 63 13.33 -9.32 8.46
CA VAL A 63 13.03 -10.77 8.38
C VAL A 63 12.43 -11.33 9.68
N GLY A 64 12.86 -10.83 10.84
CA GLY A 64 12.34 -11.25 12.15
C GLY A 64 10.87 -10.92 12.39
N LYS A 65 10.32 -9.88 11.75
CA LYS A 65 8.91 -9.48 11.86
C LYS A 65 8.01 -10.19 10.85
N VAL A 66 8.58 -10.73 9.77
CA VAL A 66 7.82 -11.35 8.67
C VAL A 66 7.00 -12.56 9.15
N LYS A 67 7.50 -13.32 10.13
CA LYS A 67 6.78 -14.49 10.66
C LYS A 67 5.41 -14.12 11.22
N ALA A 68 5.34 -13.07 12.02
CA ALA A 68 4.08 -12.59 12.61
C ALA A 68 3.09 -12.10 11.54
N LEU A 69 3.61 -11.51 10.45
CA LEU A 69 2.80 -11.07 9.31
C LEU A 69 2.24 -12.25 8.50
N LEU A 70 3.05 -13.29 8.25
CA LEU A 70 2.64 -14.48 7.50
C LEU A 70 1.68 -15.40 8.26
N GLU A 71 1.87 -15.53 9.57
CA GLU A 71 1.03 -16.40 10.40
C GLU A 71 -0.31 -15.73 10.74
N GLY A 72 -0.58 -14.52 10.22
CA GLY A 72 -1.77 -13.77 10.56
C GLY A 72 -1.87 -13.45 12.05
N HIS A 73 -0.76 -13.53 12.81
CA HIS A 73 -0.72 -13.26 14.26
C HIS A 73 -0.57 -11.76 14.55
N GLN A 74 -1.40 -10.94 13.90
CA GLN A 74 -2.07 -9.91 14.66
C GLN A 74 -3.37 -10.55 15.16
N PRO A 75 -3.79 -10.35 16.41
CA PRO A 75 -5.22 -10.47 16.66
C PRO A 75 -5.87 -9.46 15.71
N GLU A 76 -6.43 -9.94 14.60
CA GLU A 76 -7.41 -9.22 13.80
C GLU A 76 -8.70 -9.18 14.60
N THR A 77 -8.64 -8.63 15.80
CA THR A 77 -9.80 -8.12 16.48
C THR A 77 -9.96 -6.68 16.03
N GLN A 78 -11.21 -6.33 15.71
CA GLN A 78 -11.70 -4.97 15.55
C GLN A 78 -11.09 -4.02 16.62
N ASP A 79 -10.82 -4.55 17.81
CA ASP A 79 -10.12 -3.91 18.93
C ASP A 79 -8.77 -3.28 18.58
N ALA A 80 -7.88 -3.93 17.82
CA ALA A 80 -6.56 -3.36 17.52
C ALA A 80 -6.64 -2.10 16.64
N ALA A 81 -7.54 -2.12 15.65
CA ALA A 81 -7.80 -0.95 14.82
C ALA A 81 -8.48 0.16 15.62
N VAL A 82 -9.41 -0.18 16.52
CA VAL A 82 -10.07 0.78 17.41
C VAL A 82 -9.05 1.47 18.32
N LEU A 83 -8.16 0.70 18.96
CA LEU A 83 -7.10 1.24 19.81
C LEU A 83 -6.18 2.21 19.04
N LEU A 84 -5.80 1.86 17.81
CA LEU A 84 -4.97 2.73 16.98
C LEU A 84 -5.70 4.03 16.59
N GLN A 85 -7.01 3.95 16.31
CA GLN A 85 -7.83 5.14 16.08
C GLN A 85 -7.93 6.01 17.35
N GLU A 86 -8.11 5.42 18.53
CA GLU A 86 -8.16 6.14 19.81
C GLU A 86 -6.83 6.82 20.15
N GLU A 87 -5.71 6.13 19.90
CA GLU A 87 -4.36 6.70 20.02
C GLU A 87 -4.23 7.93 19.11
N MET A 88 -4.63 7.79 17.83
CA MET A 88 -4.58 8.87 16.84
C MET A 88 -5.44 10.06 17.27
N MET A 89 -6.68 9.82 17.71
CA MET A 89 -7.57 10.87 18.21
C MET A 89 -6.99 11.59 19.43
N THR A 90 -6.28 10.86 20.30
CA THR A 90 -5.61 11.45 21.47
C THR A 90 -4.45 12.36 21.05
N LEU A 91 -3.63 11.94 20.08
CA LEU A 91 -2.56 12.78 19.53
C LEU A 91 -3.10 14.05 18.85
N LEU A 92 -4.22 13.93 18.12
CA LEU A 92 -4.89 15.04 17.44
C LEU A 92 -5.44 16.07 18.42
N ARG A 93 -6.08 15.63 19.52
CA ARG A 93 -6.51 16.52 20.60
C ARG A 93 -5.35 17.26 21.26
N GLY A 94 -4.17 16.63 21.29
CA GLY A 94 -2.95 17.24 21.81
C GLY A 94 -2.30 18.29 20.89
N VAL A 95 -2.79 18.44 19.64
CA VAL A 95 -2.35 19.42 18.62
C VAL A 95 -0.82 19.51 18.52
N GLN A 96 -0.16 18.37 18.31
CA GLN A 96 1.30 18.27 18.19
C GLN A 96 1.70 17.74 16.80
N PRO A 97 1.79 18.62 15.77
CA PRO A 97 2.10 18.22 14.39
C PRO A 97 3.34 17.35 14.23
N SER A 98 4.42 17.67 14.96
CA SER A 98 5.68 16.94 14.88
C SER A 98 5.55 15.50 15.39
N LYS A 99 4.87 15.30 16.52
CA LYS A 99 4.63 13.95 17.07
C LYS A 99 3.71 13.15 16.15
N LEU A 100 2.68 13.80 15.62
CA LEU A 100 1.74 13.17 14.68
C LEU A 100 2.46 12.70 13.41
N ARG A 101 3.30 13.55 12.82
CA ARG A 101 4.16 13.20 11.68
C ARG A 101 5.04 12.00 11.98
N THR A 102 5.79 12.04 13.08
CA THR A 102 6.67 10.93 13.48
C THR A 102 5.88 9.63 13.66
N ARG A 103 4.68 9.70 14.25
CA ARG A 103 3.84 8.52 14.44
C ARG A 103 3.32 7.97 13.12
N ILE A 104 2.84 8.82 12.21
CA ILE A 104 2.39 8.41 10.86
C ILE A 104 3.52 7.74 10.09
N MET A 105 4.74 8.30 10.13
CA MET A 105 5.91 7.70 9.49
C MET A 105 6.35 6.39 10.15
N SER A 106 6.20 6.23 11.47
CA SER A 106 6.43 4.94 12.13
C SER A 106 5.42 3.89 11.67
N LEU A 107 4.14 4.27 11.62
CA LEU A 107 3.05 3.41 11.21
C LEU A 107 3.19 2.93 9.76
N SER A 108 3.70 3.76 8.85
CA SER A 108 3.94 3.38 7.45
C SER A 108 4.93 2.23 7.29
N HIS A 109 5.81 2.01 8.27
CA HIS A 109 6.74 0.88 8.33
C HIS A 109 6.20 -0.33 9.14
N GLU A 110 5.22 -0.09 10.02
CA GLU A 110 4.65 -1.11 10.90
C GLU A 110 3.47 -1.86 10.26
N TYR A 111 2.70 -1.18 9.39
CA TYR A 111 1.45 -1.70 8.84
C TYR A 111 1.38 -1.58 7.32
N PRO A 112 0.60 -2.47 6.65
CA PRO A 112 0.34 -2.35 5.22
C PRO A 112 -0.45 -1.07 4.92
N VAL A 113 -0.13 -0.42 3.79
CA VAL A 113 -0.78 0.84 3.37
C VAL A 113 -2.30 0.75 3.34
N ASP A 114 -2.85 -0.38 2.86
CA ASP A 114 -4.31 -0.57 2.77
C ASP A 114 -4.97 -0.53 4.14
N LYS A 115 -4.38 -1.20 5.14
CA LYS A 115 -4.87 -1.16 6.53
C LYS A 115 -4.80 0.25 7.10
N LEU A 116 -3.71 0.98 6.84
CA LEU A 116 -3.56 2.36 7.32
C LEU A 116 -4.59 3.30 6.70
N ILE A 117 -4.83 3.20 5.40
CA ILE A 117 -5.83 4.03 4.73
C ILE A 117 -7.24 3.67 5.21
N ASP A 118 -7.65 2.41 5.05
CA ASP A 118 -9.05 2.02 5.19
C ASP A 118 -9.48 1.81 6.65
N ARG A 119 -8.54 1.45 7.54
CA ARG A 119 -8.85 1.13 8.95
C ARG A 119 -8.36 2.20 9.93
N LEU A 120 -7.53 3.15 9.52
CA LEU A 120 -7.05 4.22 10.40
C LEU A 120 -7.40 5.60 9.86
N PHE A 121 -6.80 6.05 8.76
CA PHE A 121 -6.90 7.44 8.33
C PHE A 121 -8.31 7.81 7.89
N VAL A 122 -8.97 6.96 7.10
CA VAL A 122 -10.34 7.21 6.64
C VAL A 122 -11.33 7.23 7.81
N PRO A 123 -11.36 6.23 8.72
CA PRO A 123 -12.20 6.30 9.90
C PRO A 123 -11.91 7.49 10.82
N VAL A 124 -10.64 7.83 11.07
CA VAL A 124 -10.27 8.98 11.93
C VAL A 124 -10.74 10.30 11.31
N ARG A 125 -10.48 10.52 10.01
CA ARG A 125 -10.97 11.70 9.29
C ARG A 125 -12.49 11.78 9.30
N SER A 126 -13.18 10.65 9.11
CA SER A 126 -14.64 10.59 9.22
C SER A 126 -15.15 10.93 10.61
N LYS A 127 -14.51 10.45 11.68
CA LYS A 127 -14.88 10.76 13.08
C LYS A 127 -14.69 12.25 13.37
N LEU A 128 -13.58 12.85 12.91
CA LEU A 128 -13.33 14.28 13.06
C LEU A 128 -14.36 15.15 12.31
N ASN A 129 -14.82 14.71 11.13
CA ASN A 129 -15.85 15.41 10.37
C ASN A 129 -17.24 15.34 11.03
N LEU A 130 -17.54 14.27 11.76
CA LEU A 130 -18.84 14.06 12.41
C LEU A 130 -18.90 14.65 13.83
N ASP A 131 -17.75 14.90 14.46
CA ASP A 131 -17.70 15.48 15.80
C ASP A 131 -17.92 17.00 15.74
N SER A 132 -19.08 17.44 16.20
CA SER A 132 -19.46 18.87 16.25
C SER A 132 -18.52 19.72 17.11
N ASN A 133 -17.73 19.11 18.01
CA ASN A 133 -16.74 19.79 18.83
C ASN A 133 -15.35 19.85 18.18
N THR A 134 -15.15 19.18 17.04
CA THR A 134 -13.88 19.18 16.32
C THR A 134 -13.79 20.41 15.41
N SER A 135 -12.73 21.20 15.59
CA SER A 135 -12.47 22.36 14.73
C SER A 135 -12.06 21.90 13.32
N MET A 136 -12.57 22.56 12.27
CA MET A 136 -12.06 22.42 10.90
C MET A 136 -10.53 22.57 10.83
N ALA A 137 -9.93 23.30 11.77
CA ALA A 137 -8.48 23.43 11.88
C ALA A 137 -7.77 22.10 12.18
N ILE A 138 -8.36 21.21 12.98
CA ILE A 138 -7.74 19.92 13.36
C ILE A 138 -7.73 18.96 12.17
N ILE A 139 -8.85 18.85 11.44
CA ILE A 139 -8.88 18.02 10.23
C ILE A 139 -7.96 18.60 9.15
N SER A 140 -7.95 19.93 8.96
CA SER A 140 -7.04 20.59 8.02
C SER A 140 -5.56 20.35 8.37
N MET A 141 -5.20 20.39 9.66
CA MET A 141 -3.86 20.05 10.14
C MET A 141 -3.51 18.58 9.87
N LEU A 142 -4.42 17.64 10.17
CA LEU A 142 -4.22 16.22 9.88
C LEU A 142 -4.00 16.00 8.38
N ASP A 143 -4.87 16.58 7.55
CA ASP A 143 -4.83 16.46 6.10
C ASP A 143 -3.52 17.00 5.51
N GLY A 144 -3.08 18.18 5.97
CA GLY A 144 -1.78 18.74 5.58
C GLY A 144 -0.59 17.84 5.96
N ILE A 145 -0.61 17.25 7.16
CA ILE A 145 0.43 16.33 7.62
C ILE A 145 0.41 15.02 6.81
N LEU A 146 -0.78 14.47 6.50
CA LEU A 146 -0.92 13.27 5.69
C LEU A 146 -0.36 13.48 4.28
N ILE A 147 -0.72 14.59 3.62
CA ILE A 147 -0.21 14.94 2.29
C ILE A 147 1.31 15.06 2.31
N ASP A 148 1.87 15.75 3.30
CA ASP A 148 3.33 15.95 3.41
C ASP A 148 4.09 14.63 3.69
N CYS A 149 3.56 13.76 4.57
CA CYS A 149 4.10 12.43 4.79
C CYS A 149 4.06 11.58 3.51
N VAL A 150 2.92 11.58 2.80
CA VAL A 150 2.78 10.86 1.53
C VAL A 150 3.76 11.40 0.49
N ALA A 151 3.87 12.71 0.32
CA ALA A 151 4.80 13.33 -0.62
C ALA A 151 6.25 12.86 -0.36
N SER A 152 6.64 12.79 0.92
CA SER A 152 7.95 12.25 1.33
C SER A 152 8.11 10.77 0.97
N ILE A 153 7.07 9.95 1.18
CA ILE A 153 7.08 8.52 0.82
C ILE A 153 7.18 8.33 -0.70
N LEU A 154 6.44 9.12 -1.50
CA LEU A 154 6.49 9.09 -2.96
C LEU A 154 7.84 9.57 -3.49
N ALA A 155 8.48 10.54 -2.84
CA ALA A 155 9.84 10.95 -3.20
C ALA A 155 10.86 9.83 -2.98
N GLU A 156 10.72 9.06 -1.89
CA GLU A 156 11.59 7.92 -1.60
C GLU A 156 11.36 6.76 -2.58
N SER A 157 10.11 6.51 -2.99
CA SER A 157 9.80 5.40 -3.90
C SER A 157 10.46 5.56 -5.28
N ARG A 158 10.62 6.80 -5.76
CA ARG A 158 11.29 7.14 -7.03
C ARG A 158 12.77 6.76 -7.11
N LYS A 159 13.42 6.47 -5.97
CA LYS A 159 14.82 6.00 -5.95
C LYS A 159 14.95 4.53 -6.35
N LYS A 160 13.84 3.79 -6.39
CA LYS A 160 13.78 2.38 -6.78
C LYS A 160 13.47 2.27 -8.28
N VAL A 161 13.62 1.08 -8.85
CA VAL A 161 13.18 0.81 -10.22
C VAL A 161 11.65 0.81 -10.26
N GLY A 162 11.07 1.55 -11.21
CA GLY A 162 9.62 1.68 -11.36
C GLY A 162 9.24 2.35 -12.67
N LYS A 163 7.94 2.42 -12.94
CA LYS A 163 7.36 3.08 -14.12
C LYS A 163 6.73 4.41 -13.70
N GLU A 164 6.80 5.44 -14.54
CA GLU A 164 6.13 6.71 -14.28
C GLU A 164 4.63 6.60 -14.55
N THR A 165 3.82 7.23 -13.69
CA THR A 165 2.38 7.37 -13.92
C THR A 165 1.86 8.68 -13.34
N LEU A 166 0.79 9.18 -13.95
CA LEU A 166 -0.03 10.25 -13.45
C LEU A 166 -1.22 9.68 -12.66
N LEU A 167 -1.57 10.27 -11.52
CA LEU A 167 -2.82 9.98 -10.81
C LEU A 167 -3.71 11.23 -10.83
N VAL A 168 -4.96 11.06 -11.26
CA VAL A 168 -5.93 12.14 -11.44
C VAL A 168 -7.20 11.83 -10.66
N GLY A 169 -7.62 12.76 -9.79
CA GLY A 169 -8.95 12.70 -9.19
C GLY A 169 -10.03 13.04 -10.23
N TRP A 170 -11.08 12.22 -10.34
CA TRP A 170 -12.16 12.40 -11.32
C TRP A 170 -13.51 12.56 -10.60
N GLY A 171 -14.05 13.78 -10.57
CA GLY A 171 -15.34 14.08 -9.95
C GLY A 171 -15.38 13.81 -8.44
N ASN A 172 -14.24 13.97 -7.75
CA ASN A 172 -14.09 13.80 -6.31
C ASN A 172 -13.18 14.90 -5.74
N GLU A 173 -13.63 15.61 -4.71
CA GLU A 173 -12.92 16.77 -4.15
C GLU A 173 -12.01 16.44 -2.96
N ASP A 174 -11.95 15.18 -2.50
CA ASP A 174 -11.11 14.77 -1.36
C ASP A 174 -9.64 14.64 -1.78
N ARG A 175 -8.95 15.78 -1.80
CA ARG A 175 -7.53 15.90 -2.14
C ARG A 175 -6.66 15.01 -1.27
N THR A 176 -6.88 15.00 0.03
CA THR A 176 -6.09 14.18 0.96
C THR A 176 -6.25 12.70 0.66
N ARG A 177 -7.48 12.24 0.36
CA ARG A 177 -7.69 10.86 -0.06
C ARG A 177 -7.00 10.55 -1.38
N LEU A 178 -7.01 11.45 -2.36
CA LEU A 178 -6.27 11.28 -3.62
C LEU A 178 -4.77 11.04 -3.37
N TRP A 179 -4.14 11.77 -2.44
CA TRP A 179 -2.75 11.52 -2.04
C TRP A 179 -2.58 10.16 -1.35
N LEU A 180 -3.49 9.77 -0.46
CA LEU A 180 -3.45 8.43 0.16
C LEU A 180 -3.52 7.31 -0.91
N GLU A 181 -4.35 7.47 -1.94
CA GLU A 181 -4.42 6.52 -3.06
C GLU A 181 -3.15 6.54 -3.92
N ALA A 182 -2.50 7.69 -4.08
CA ALA A 182 -1.17 7.74 -4.69
C ALA A 182 -0.15 6.89 -3.91
N TRP A 183 -0.19 6.94 -2.59
CA TRP A 183 0.63 6.07 -1.75
C TRP A 183 0.28 4.60 -1.95
N ARG A 184 -1.01 4.24 -1.97
CA ARG A 184 -1.45 2.86 -2.27
C ARG A 184 -0.93 2.37 -3.61
N LEU A 185 -1.08 3.17 -4.66
CA LEU A 185 -0.64 2.85 -6.01
C LEU A 185 0.89 2.71 -6.11
N SER A 186 1.65 3.50 -5.34
CA SER A 186 3.12 3.42 -5.30
C SER A 186 3.65 2.06 -4.85
N GLN A 187 2.85 1.26 -4.14
CA GLN A 187 3.23 -0.10 -3.74
C GLN A 187 3.31 -1.09 -4.91
N ARG A 188 2.87 -0.71 -6.12
CA ARG A 188 2.84 -1.56 -7.33
C ARG A 188 3.93 -1.18 -8.35
N ALA A 189 5.10 -0.73 -7.87
CA ALA A 189 6.24 -0.28 -8.69
C ALA A 189 5.94 0.91 -9.62
N TRP A 190 5.02 1.78 -9.20
CA TRP A 190 4.70 3.04 -9.87
C TRP A 190 5.35 4.24 -9.16
N HIS A 191 5.98 5.10 -9.95
CA HIS A 191 6.38 6.44 -9.56
C HIS A 191 5.21 7.38 -9.85
N VAL A 192 4.44 7.67 -8.82
CA VAL A 192 3.16 8.40 -8.96
C VAL A 192 3.41 9.90 -8.89
N SER A 193 3.00 10.61 -9.93
CA SER A 193 2.83 12.06 -9.95
C SER A 193 1.35 12.38 -9.77
N VAL A 194 1.00 13.13 -8.73
CA VAL A 194 -0.40 13.44 -8.39
C VAL A 194 -0.79 14.78 -8.99
N LEU A 195 -1.92 14.85 -9.69
CA LEU A 195 -2.54 16.13 -10.03
C LEU A 195 -3.09 16.77 -8.76
N ALA A 196 -2.58 17.95 -8.43
CA ALA A 196 -2.93 18.64 -7.19
C ALA A 196 -4.44 18.96 -7.09
N GLU A 197 -5.06 19.24 -8.23
CA GLU A 197 -6.49 19.53 -8.33
C GLU A 197 -7.23 18.36 -9.00
N PRO A 198 -8.27 17.82 -8.35
CA PRO A 198 -9.20 16.92 -9.02
C PRO A 198 -9.91 17.61 -10.18
N LEU A 199 -10.24 16.82 -11.21
CA LEU A 199 -10.84 17.30 -12.44
C LEU A 199 -12.26 16.73 -12.60
N ASP A 200 -13.15 17.52 -13.19
CA ASP A 200 -14.46 17.02 -13.64
C ASP A 200 -14.33 16.06 -14.82
N SER A 201 -13.28 16.24 -15.63
CA SER A 201 -12.93 15.37 -16.75
C SER A 201 -11.40 15.19 -16.82
N PRO A 202 -10.89 13.94 -16.84
CA PRO A 202 -9.45 13.66 -16.88
C PRO A 202 -8.71 14.19 -18.12
N ARG A 203 -9.38 14.22 -19.28
CA ARG A 203 -8.86 14.72 -20.58
C ARG A 203 -7.43 14.21 -20.87
N PRO A 204 -7.24 12.89 -21.13
CA PRO A 204 -5.92 12.30 -21.33
C PRO A 204 -5.15 12.90 -22.53
N GLU A 205 -5.84 13.58 -23.45
CA GLU A 205 -5.25 14.28 -24.58
C GLU A 205 -4.27 15.39 -24.15
N LEU A 206 -4.43 15.94 -22.94
CA LEU A 206 -3.54 16.96 -22.38
C LEU A 206 -2.22 16.40 -21.85
N PHE A 207 -2.10 15.07 -21.72
CA PHE A 207 -0.93 14.39 -21.16
C PHE A 207 -0.42 13.30 -22.13
N PRO A 208 0.00 13.68 -23.35
CA PRO A 208 0.36 12.71 -24.37
C PRO A 208 1.50 11.79 -23.93
N GLY A 209 1.34 10.49 -24.17
CA GLY A 209 2.33 9.45 -23.87
C GLY A 209 2.46 9.09 -22.38
N GLN A 210 1.65 9.67 -21.50
CA GLN A 210 1.66 9.33 -20.08
C GLN A 210 0.76 8.11 -19.80
N HIS A 211 1.19 7.29 -18.82
CA HIS A 211 0.30 6.34 -18.17
C HIS A 211 -0.54 7.08 -17.14
N ILE A 212 -1.86 6.97 -17.19
CA ILE A 212 -2.78 7.75 -16.35
C ILE A 212 -3.66 6.79 -15.55
N PHE A 213 -3.65 6.93 -14.24
CA PHE A 213 -4.68 6.37 -13.38
C PHE A 213 -5.70 7.45 -13.02
N VAL A 214 -6.99 7.10 -13.11
CA VAL A 214 -8.09 7.95 -12.62
C VAL A 214 -8.69 7.36 -11.35
N TRP A 215 -8.98 8.21 -10.38
CA TRP A 215 -9.60 7.82 -9.11
C TRP A 215 -10.84 8.66 -8.83
N THR A 216 -11.97 8.01 -8.59
CA THR A 216 -13.28 8.66 -8.33
C THR A 216 -13.71 8.51 -6.86
N GLY A 217 -13.02 7.70 -6.07
CA GLY A 217 -13.37 7.35 -4.68
C GLY A 217 -14.59 6.44 -4.51
N ARG A 218 -15.15 5.94 -5.61
CA ARG A 218 -16.31 5.04 -5.69
C ARG A 218 -16.29 4.31 -7.02
N ALA A 219 -17.11 3.28 -7.19
CA ALA A 219 -17.29 2.64 -8.50
C ALA A 219 -17.65 3.69 -9.58
N LEU A 220 -17.13 3.48 -10.80
CA LEU A 220 -17.42 4.34 -11.94
C LEU A 220 -18.92 4.38 -12.23
N THR A 221 -19.44 5.56 -12.53
CA THR A 221 -20.78 5.67 -13.13
C THR A 221 -20.78 5.11 -14.55
N PRO A 222 -21.93 4.71 -15.12
CA PRO A 222 -22.00 4.21 -16.49
C PRO A 222 -21.39 5.18 -17.52
N LEU A 223 -21.64 6.48 -17.37
CA LEU A 223 -21.05 7.51 -18.22
C LEU A 223 -19.52 7.58 -18.10
N GLN A 224 -18.99 7.48 -16.88
CA GLN A 224 -17.54 7.46 -16.67
C GLN A 224 -16.89 6.21 -17.26
N ALA A 225 -17.54 5.05 -17.14
CA ALA A 225 -17.06 3.80 -17.74
C ALA A 225 -17.04 3.88 -19.28
N GLU A 226 -18.07 4.47 -19.88
CA GLU A 226 -18.14 4.71 -21.32
C GLU A 226 -17.03 5.67 -21.80
N LEU A 227 -16.84 6.80 -21.10
CA LEU A 227 -15.77 7.76 -21.41
C LEU A 227 -14.38 7.14 -21.27
N LEU A 228 -14.14 6.35 -20.21
CA LEU A 228 -12.88 5.65 -20.01
C LEU A 228 -12.60 4.68 -21.17
N SER A 229 -13.61 3.88 -21.54
CA SER A 229 -13.52 2.94 -22.67
C SER A 229 -13.28 3.67 -23.99
N HIS A 230 -13.92 4.83 -24.18
CA HIS A 230 -13.72 5.67 -25.36
C HIS A 230 -12.27 6.15 -25.49
N TRP A 231 -11.68 6.69 -24.42
CA TRP A 231 -10.27 7.12 -24.44
C TRP A 231 -9.30 5.96 -24.66
N GLN A 232 -9.56 4.79 -24.06
CA GLN A 232 -8.76 3.59 -24.31
C GLN A 232 -8.84 3.15 -25.78
N SER A 233 -10.01 3.23 -26.41
CA SER A 233 -10.19 2.92 -27.83
C SER A 233 -9.43 3.88 -28.77
N GLN A 234 -9.16 5.11 -28.31
CA GLN A 234 -8.33 6.09 -29.01
C GLN A 234 -6.82 5.86 -28.80
N GLY A 235 -6.44 4.87 -27.99
CA GLY A 235 -5.04 4.50 -27.73
C GLY A 235 -4.42 5.21 -26.52
N PHE A 236 -5.19 5.96 -25.72
CA PHE A 236 -4.67 6.54 -24.48
C PHE A 236 -4.47 5.45 -23.42
N THR A 237 -3.32 5.48 -22.75
CA THR A 237 -3.02 4.57 -21.64
C THR A 237 -3.61 5.11 -20.35
N ILE A 238 -4.93 4.97 -20.20
CA ILE A 238 -5.71 5.44 -19.06
C ILE A 238 -6.44 4.27 -18.39
N GLU A 239 -6.32 4.16 -17.07
CA GLU A 239 -6.85 3.05 -16.28
C GLU A 239 -7.59 3.55 -15.03
N PHE A 240 -8.60 2.81 -14.59
CA PHE A 240 -9.29 3.10 -13.34
C PHE A 240 -8.50 2.55 -12.15
N HIS A 241 -8.26 3.40 -11.15
CA HIS A 241 -7.71 3.04 -9.85
C HIS A 241 -8.82 3.14 -8.80
N GLY A 242 -9.32 2.01 -8.33
CA GLY A 242 -10.37 1.95 -7.32
C GLY A 242 -10.89 0.52 -7.14
N GLU A 243 -11.76 0.34 -6.14
CA GLU A 243 -12.60 -0.86 -5.98
C GLU A 243 -13.91 -0.72 -6.76
#